data_AF-X1QHY4-F1
#
_entry.id   AF-X1QHY4-F1
#
_cell.length_a   1.000
_cell.length_b   1.000
_cell.length_c   1.000
_cell.angle_alpha   90.00
_cell.angle_beta   90.00
_cell.angle_gamma   90.00
#
_symmetry.space_group_name_H-M   'P 1'
#
loop_
_entity.id
_entity.type
_entity.pdbx_description
1 polymer ?
#
loop_
_entity_poly.entity_id
_entity_poly.type
_entity_poly.pdbx_seq_one_letter_code
_entity_poly.pdbx_strand_id
1 'polypeptide(L)' 'MGARALQISMGAPVLIEVPEGVGNPIDIALLEFEKEAIPITIVRRLPGESA' A
#
# COMPACT_ATOMS: atom_id res chain seq x y z
N MET A 1 -5.49 1.47 -2.39
CA MET A 1 -5.11 2.03 -1.07
C MET A 1 -5.51 1.14 0.09
N GLY A 2 -6.79 0.73 0.21
CA GLY A 2 -7.27 -0.05 1.38
C GLY A 2 -6.47 -1.31 1.70
N ALA A 3 -6.08 -2.10 0.69
CA ALA A 3 -5.25 -3.30 0.89
C ALA A 3 -3.88 -2.98 1.53
N ARG A 4 -3.25 -1.87 1.14
CA ARG A 4 -1.96 -1.45 1.72
C ARG A 4 -2.12 -0.90 3.14
N ALA A 5 -3.14 -0.07 3.37
CA ALA A 5 -3.47 0.42 4.71
C ALA A 5 -3.72 -0.73 5.68
N LEU A 6 -4.42 -1.79 5.25
CA LEU A 6 -4.63 -2.99 6.06
C LEU A 6 -3.31 -3.68 6.43
N GLN A 7 -2.38 -3.83 5.49
CA GLN A 7 -1.05 -4.41 5.79
C GLN A 7 -0.32 -3.59 6.86
N ILE A 8 -0.34 -2.26 6.76
CA ILE A 8 0.29 -1.36 7.74
C ILE A 8 -0.38 -1.51 9.11
N SER A 9 -1.71 -1.55 9.18
CA SER A 9 -2.44 -1.80 10.43
C SER A 9 -2.08 -3.14 11.09
N MET A 10 -1.69 -4.13 10.28
CA MET A 10 -1.25 -5.45 10.76
C MET A 10 0.24 -5.48 11.16
N GLY A 11 0.93 -4.34 11.15
CA GLY A 11 2.34 -4.24 11.52
C GLY A 11 3.32 -4.55 10.39
N ALA A 12 2.88 -4.53 9.13
CA ALA A 12 3.78 -4.66 8.00
C ALA A 12 4.75 -3.46 7.94
N PRO A 13 6.02 -3.68 7.55
CA PRO A 13 7.00 -2.61 7.46
C PRO A 13 6.62 -1.60 6.37
N VAL A 14 6.85 -0.33 6.68
CA VAL A 14 6.66 0.82 5.79
C VAL A 14 7.97 1.09 5.07
N LEU A 15 7.92 1.35 3.76
CA LEU A 15 9.13 1.53 2.91
C LEU A 15 9.55 3.00 2.77
N ILE A 16 8.93 3.90 3.52
CA ILE A 16 9.19 5.33 3.51
C ILE A 16 9.46 5.83 4.93
N GLU A 17 10.17 6.95 5.04
CA GLU A 17 10.23 7.70 6.30
C GLU A 17 8.85 8.32 6.59
N VAL A 18 8.24 7.87 7.68
CA VAL A 18 6.97 8.39 8.17
C VAL A 18 7.26 9.58 9.10
N PRO A 19 6.72 10.78 8.82
CA PRO A 19 6.90 11.94 9.70
C PRO A 19 6.34 11.65 11.10
N GLU A 20 7.03 12.15 12.14
CA GLU A 20 6.54 12.05 13.52
C GLU A 20 5.15 12.69 13.65
N GLY A 21 4.13 11.86 13.92
CA GLY A 21 2.73 12.29 14.05
C GLY A 21 1.76 11.66 13.05
N VAL A 22 2.23 10.97 12.00
CA VAL A 22 1.35 10.23 11.07
C VAL A 22 1.16 8.80 11.57
N GLY A 23 0.14 8.59 12.40
CA GLY A 23 -0.20 7.27 12.95
C GLY A 23 -1.30 6.51 12.20
N ASN A 24 -2.00 7.17 11.28
CA ASN A 24 -3.11 6.55 10.55
C ASN A 24 -2.57 5.69 9.39
N PRO A 25 -2.88 4.39 9.34
CA PRO A 25 -2.45 3.50 8.27
C PRO A 25 -2.86 3.94 6.87
N ILE A 26 -3.97 4.66 6.72
CA ILE A 26 -4.42 5.20 5.43
C ILE A 26 -3.49 6.31 4.94
N ASP A 27 -3.11 7.23 5.84
CA ASP A 27 -2.23 8.35 5.50
C ASP A 27 -0.83 7.85 5.15
N ILE A 28 -0.34 6.84 5.88
CA ILE A 28 0.94 6.18 5.57
C ILE A 28 0.88 5.51 4.19
N ALA A 29 -0.21 4.81 3.86
CA ALA A 29 -0.37 4.18 2.54
C ALA A 29 -0.46 5.21 1.41
N LEU A 30 -1.03 6.40 1.66
CA LEU A 30 -1.07 7.51 0.71
C LEU A 30 0.33 8.10 0.48
N LEU A 31 1.10 8.32 1.55
CA LEU A 31 2.48 8.79 1.45
C LEU A 31 3.36 7.78 0.69
N GLU A 32 3.17 6.47 0.89
CA GLU A 32 3.88 5.46 0.10
C GLU A 32 3.48 5.50 -1.38
N PHE A 33 2.22 5.81 -1.68
CA PHE A 33 1.76 5.98 -3.06
C PHE A 33 2.40 7.19 -3.74
N GLU A 34 2.41 8.34 -3.06
CA GLU A 34 3.00 9.58 -3.58
C GLU A 34 4.50 9.46 -3.85
N LYS A 35 5.19 8.59 -3.09
CA LYS A 35 6.60 8.27 -3.26
C LYS A 35 6.87 7.08 -4.20
N GLU A 36 5.86 6.57 -4.89
CA GLU A 36 5.93 5.39 -5.77
C GLU A 36 6.54 4.13 -5.09
N ALA A 37 6.44 4.05 -3.76
CA ALA A 37 7.09 3.03 -2.94
C ALA A 37 6.15 1.87 -2.54
N ILE A 38 4.93 1.79 -3.11
CA ILE A 38 3.96 0.75 -2.74
C ILE A 38 4.42 -0.63 -3.23
N PRO A 39 4.64 -1.60 -2.32
CA PRO A 39 5.11 -2.93 -2.68
C PRO A 39 3.96 -3.86 -3.08
N ILE A 40 3.11 -3.45 -4.03
CA ILE A 40 1.97 -4.24 -4.52
C ILE A 40 1.93 -4.19 -6.05
N THR A 41 1.76 -5.35 -6.68
CA THR A 41 1.56 -5.44 -8.13
C THR A 41 0.07 -5.70 -8.45
N ILE A 42 -0.47 -4.96 -9.42
CA ILE A 42 -1.83 -5.17 -9.91
C ILE A 42 -1.78 -6.17 -11.05
N VAL A 43 -2.33 -7.38 -10.83
CA VAL A 43 -2.55 -8.37 -11.89
C VAL A 43 -3.92 -8.11 -12.51
N ARG A 44 -3.95 -7.72 -13.78
CA ARG A 44 -5.19 -7.54 -14.55
C ARG A 44 -5.40 -8.77 -15.43
N ARG A 45 -6.40 -9.59 -15.12
CA ARG A 45 -6.81 -10.69 -16.01
C ARG A 45 -7.70 -10.15 -17.11
N LEU A 46 -7.37 -10.47 -18.35
CA LEU A 46 -8.19 -10.11 -19.50
C LEU A 46 -9.33 -11.13 -19.65
N PRO A 47 -10.52 -10.72 -20.12
CA PRO A 47 -11.61 -11.64 -20.39
C PRO A 47 -11.19 -12.63 -21.48
N GLY A 48 -11.05 -13.91 -21.11
CA GLY A 48 -10.62 -14.99 -22.01
C GLY A 48 -9.47 -15.85 -21.46
N GLU A 49 -8.71 -15.35 -20.49
CA GLU A 49 -7.78 -16.20 -19.72
C GLU A 49 -8.58 -17.06 -18.74
N SER A 50 -8.74 -18.34 -19.07
CA SER A 50 -9.15 -19.34 -18.09
C SER A 50 -7.98 -19.55 -17.13
N ALA A 51 -8.30 -19.60 -15.83
CA ALA A 51 -7.33 -19.73 -14.73
C ALA A 51 -6.58 -21.06 -14.74
#